data_AF-S8EL92-F1
#
_entry.id   AF-S8EL92-F1
#
_cell.length_a   1.000
_cell.length_b   1.000
_cell.length_c   1.000
_cell.angle_alpha   90.00
_cell.angle_beta   90.00
_cell.angle_gamma   90.00
#
_symmetry.space_group_name_H-M   'P 1'
#
loop_
_entity.id
_entity.type
_entity.pdbx_description
1 polymer ?
#
loop_
_entity_poly.entity_id
_entity_poly.type
_entity_poly.pdbx_seq_one_letter_code
_entity_poly.pdbx_strand_id
1 'polypeptide(L)'
;PCPPSLPGSEHFDAGDVVEVFYEHSWKAATILEILGVQKVRRRNKACKKPAATFQCIVRLLGCSLQSVVDMSNVRMRRTWDDGKWIIMEKNFRGTTDLATAKSPY
;
A
#
# COMPACT_ATOMS: atom_id res chain seq x y z
N PRO A 1 -4.54 -8.46 17.62
CA PRO A 1 -3.65 -9.25 16.75
C PRO A 1 -2.86 -8.30 15.83
N CYS A 2 -1.58 -8.57 15.58
CA CYS A 2 -0.80 -7.83 14.59
C CYS A 2 -1.12 -8.39 13.19
N PRO A 3 -1.40 -7.55 12.18
CA PRO A 3 -1.58 -8.06 10.82
C PRO A 3 -0.25 -8.67 10.34
N PRO A 4 -0.27 -9.88 9.77
CA PRO A 4 0.94 -10.51 9.25
C PRO A 4 1.49 -9.67 8.08
N SER A 5 2.74 -9.25 8.16
CA SER A 5 3.45 -8.67 7.01
C SER A 5 3.51 -9.75 5.93
N LEU A 6 2.81 -9.58 4.81
CA LEU A 6 2.94 -10.52 3.70
C LEU A 6 4.26 -10.22 2.97
N PRO A 7 5.21 -11.17 2.91
CA PRO A 7 6.34 -11.09 2.02
C PRO A 7 5.87 -11.53 0.64
N GLY A 8 5.17 -10.64 -0.06
CA GLY A 8 4.68 -10.87 -1.41
C GLY A 8 4.56 -9.52 -2.07
N SER A 9 4.86 -9.46 -3.37
CA SER A 9 4.83 -8.25 -4.18
C SER A 9 3.41 -7.65 -4.17
N GLU A 10 3.06 -6.90 -3.13
CA GLU A 10 1.85 -6.07 -3.09
C GLU A 10 2.03 -5.04 -4.20
N HIS A 11 1.30 -5.24 -5.30
CA HIS A 11 1.31 -4.34 -6.45
C HIS A 11 0.47 -3.12 -6.08
N PHE A 12 1.16 -2.12 -5.57
CA PHE A 12 0.62 -0.79 -5.36
C PHE A 12 0.51 -0.06 -6.70
N ASP A 13 -0.59 0.66 -6.91
CA ASP A 13 -0.79 1.58 -8.04
C ASP A 13 -1.23 2.95 -7.53
N ALA A 14 -1.04 3.98 -8.35
CA ALA A 14 -1.57 5.30 -8.07
C ALA A 14 -3.10 5.25 -7.94
N GLY A 15 -3.63 5.83 -6.86
CA GLY A 15 -5.05 5.78 -6.48
C GLY A 15 -5.37 4.76 -5.38
N ASP A 16 -4.47 3.83 -5.07
CA ASP A 16 -4.71 2.84 -4.02
C ASP A 16 -4.77 3.48 -2.64
N VAL A 17 -5.72 3.02 -1.84
CA VAL A 17 -5.83 3.38 -0.43
C VAL A 17 -5.07 2.36 0.41
N VAL A 18 -4.00 2.82 1.05
CA VAL A 18 -3.06 2.02 1.84
C VAL A 18 -2.96 2.54 3.26
N GLU A 19 -2.24 1.79 4.10
CA GLU A 19 -1.81 2.27 5.41
C GLU A 19 -0.32 2.54 5.39
N VAL A 20 0.06 3.70 5.91
CA VAL A 20 1.43 4.19 5.91
C VAL A 20 1.85 4.46 7.34
N PHE A 21 3.05 4.03 7.70
CA PHE A 21 3.59 4.28 9.01
C PHE A 21 4.08 5.73 9.11
N TYR A 22 3.36 6.55 9.88
CA TYR A 22 3.62 7.97 10.05
C TYR A 22 3.42 8.37 11.51
N GLU A 23 4.38 9.12 12.08
CA GLU A 23 4.37 9.54 13.50
C GLU A 23 4.07 8.39 14.47
N HIS A 24 4.80 7.27 14.34
CA HIS A 24 4.66 6.08 15.21
C HIS A 24 3.29 5.40 15.16
N SER A 25 2.46 5.69 14.16
CA SER A 25 1.13 5.11 13.98
C SER A 25 0.89 4.73 12.53
N TRP A 26 0.05 3.72 12.29
CA TRP A 26 -0.42 3.40 10.95
C TRP A 26 -1.58 4.34 10.59
N LYS A 27 -1.40 5.14 9.54
CA LYS A 27 -2.41 6.09 9.06
C LYS A 27 -2.84 5.72 7.65
N ALA A 28 -4.13 5.91 7.39
CA ALA A 28 -4.68 5.78 6.06
C ALA A 28 -4.10 6.82 5.10
N ALA A 29 -3.71 6.41 3.90
CA ALA A 29 -3.22 7.29 2.85
C ALA A 29 -3.62 6.78 1.46
N THR A 30 -3.62 7.66 0.47
CA THR A 30 -3.77 7.31 -0.95
C THR A 30 -2.42 7.43 -1.64
N ILE A 31 -2.05 6.44 -2.46
CA ILE A 31 -0.86 6.51 -3.30
C ILE A 31 -1.11 7.51 -4.42
N LEU A 32 -0.27 8.52 -4.52
CA LEU A 32 -0.31 9.51 -5.61
C LEU A 32 0.60 9.06 -6.76
N GLU A 33 1.80 8.61 -6.44
CA GLU A 33 2.82 8.27 -7.43
C GLU A 33 3.80 7.24 -6.87
N ILE A 34 4.30 6.35 -7.73
CA ILE A 34 5.33 5.37 -7.38
C ILE A 34 6.64 5.84 -7.98
N LEU A 35 7.60 6.16 -7.12
CA LEU A 35 8.94 6.55 -7.50
C LEU A 35 9.77 5.29 -7.75
N GLY A 36 10.38 5.21 -8.94
CA GLY A 36 11.17 4.06 -9.36
C GLY A 36 12.41 3.79 -8.50
N VAL A 37 13.16 2.75 -8.86
CA VAL A 37 14.35 2.31 -8.10
C VAL A 37 15.41 3.41 -8.02
N GLN A 38 15.57 3.99 -6.83
CA GLN A 38 16.70 4.86 -6.54
C GLN A 38 17.95 3.98 -6.34
N LYS A 39 18.86 3.95 -7.32
CA LYS A 39 20.16 3.28 -7.15
C LYS A 39 21.04 4.12 -6.22
N VAL A 40 20.90 3.93 -4.91
CA VAL A 40 21.80 4.56 -3.93
C VAL A 40 23.18 3.95 -4.11
N ARG A 41 24.10 4.69 -4.74
CA ARG A 41 25.52 4.35 -4.82
C ARG A 41 26.12 4.42 -3.40
N ARG A 42 25.99 3.35 -2.63
CA ARG A 42 26.67 3.24 -1.33
C ARG A 42 28.17 3.22 -1.57
N ARG A 43 28.88 4.20 -1.04
CA ARG A 43 30.36 4.33 -1.10
C ARG A 43 31.09 3.21 -0.34
N ASN A 44 30.39 2.48 0.55
CA ASN A 44 30.97 1.40 1.36
C ASN A 44 30.71 0.00 0.75
N LYS A 45 31.81 -0.71 0.46
CA LYS A 45 31.84 -2.06 -0.15
C LYS A 45 31.37 -3.22 0.76
N ALA A 46 30.95 -2.94 2.00
CA ALA A 46 30.60 -3.98 2.97
C ALA A 46 29.18 -4.55 2.80
N CYS A 47 28.30 -3.90 2.02
CA CYS A 47 26.96 -4.40 1.73
C CYS A 47 26.80 -4.60 0.22
N LYS A 48 27.04 -5.83 -0.27
CA LYS A 48 27.10 -6.17 -1.72
C LYS A 48 25.77 -6.18 -2.48
N LYS A 49 24.71 -5.52 -1.99
CA LYS A 49 23.46 -5.41 -2.76
C LYS A 49 23.02 -3.95 -2.80
N PRO A 50 22.78 -3.36 -4.00
CA PRO A 50 21.97 -2.16 -4.05
C PRO A 50 20.60 -2.56 -3.49
N ALA A 51 20.25 -2.04 -2.32
CA ALA A 51 18.87 -2.10 -1.88
C ALA A 51 18.09 -1.24 -2.87
N ALA A 52 17.39 -1.89 -3.80
CA ALA A 52 16.42 -1.22 -4.64
C ALA A 52 15.28 -0.78 -3.71
N THR A 53 15.42 0.42 -3.15
CA THR A 53 14.36 1.06 -2.37
C THR A 53 13.41 1.69 -3.37
N PHE A 54 12.18 1.20 -3.38
CA PHE A 54 11.09 1.83 -4.10
C PHE A 54 10.41 2.78 -3.14
N GLN A 55 10.22 4.02 -3.56
CA GLN A 55 9.56 5.05 -2.76
C GLN A 55 8.22 5.38 -3.42
N CYS A 56 7.27 5.91 -2.66
CA CYS A 56 6.03 6.42 -3.23
C CYS A 56 5.65 7.74 -2.58
N ILE A 57 4.94 8.57 -3.33
CA ILE A 57 4.28 9.76 -2.81
C ILE A 57 2.89 9.32 -2.36
N VAL A 58 2.57 9.58 -1.11
CA VAL A 58 1.26 9.30 -0.53
C VAL A 58 0.62 10.57 -0.01
N ARG A 59 -0.71 10.63 -0.07
CA ARG A 59 -1.51 11.66 0.58
C ARG A 59 -2.27 11.05 1.75
N LEU A 60 -2.02 11.53 2.96
CA LEU A 60 -2.76 11.06 4.15
C LEU A 60 -4.26 11.38 4.02
N LEU A 61 -5.13 10.43 4.36
CA LEU A 61 -6.57 10.66 4.37
C LEU A 61 -6.95 11.55 5.56
N GLY A 62 -7.83 12.53 5.32
CA GLY A 62 -8.23 13.50 6.33
C GLY A 62 -7.32 14.72 6.43
N CYS A 63 -6.21 14.78 5.70
CA CYS A 63 -5.44 16.01 5.50
C CYS A 63 -4.92 16.15 4.06
N SER A 64 -4.37 17.31 3.71
CA SER A 64 -3.74 17.56 2.41
C SER A 64 -2.22 17.29 2.43
N LEU A 65 -1.71 16.65 3.48
CA LEU A 65 -0.29 16.35 3.61
C LEU A 65 0.13 15.26 2.63
N GLN A 66 1.11 15.58 1.79
CA GLN A 66 1.75 14.64 0.89
C GLN A 66 3.15 14.32 1.41
N SER A 67 3.48 13.03 1.48
CA SER A 67 4.74 12.56 2.04
C SER A 67 5.36 11.51 1.12
N VAL A 68 6.68 11.59 0.93
CA VAL A 68 7.45 10.52 0.29
C VAL A 68 7.76 9.47 1.34
N VAL A 69 7.37 8.22 1.08
CA VAL A 69 7.56 7.12 2.02
C VAL A 69 8.17 5.92 1.30
N ASP A 70 9.05 5.21 2.00
CA ASP A 70 9.62 3.95 1.52
C ASP A 70 8.51 2.89 1.49
N MET A 71 8.45 2.08 0.43
CA MET A 71 7.43 1.03 0.31
C MET A 71 7.49 0.01 1.46
N SER A 72 8.61 -0.11 2.19
CA SER A 72 8.69 -0.92 3.41
C SER A 72 7.81 -0.41 4.56
N ASN A 73 7.45 0.87 4.54
CA ASN A 73 6.56 1.53 5.52
C ASN A 73 5.12 1.66 5.01
N VAL A 74 4.81 1.01 3.89
CA VAL A 74 3.47 0.96 3.29
C VAL A 74 2.94 -0.47 3.42
N ARG A 75 1.66 -0.61 3.74
CA ARG A 75 0.98 -1.92 3.75
C ARG A 75 -0.43 -1.78 3.20
N MET A 76 -0.92 -2.85 2.58
CA MET A 76 -2.33 -2.91 2.19
C MET A 76 -3.24 -2.82 3.42
N ARG A 77 -4.34 -2.08 3.29
CA ARG A 77 -5.34 -1.97 4.34
C ARG A 77 -6.01 -3.33 4.53
N ARG A 78 -6.09 -3.79 5.78
CA ARG A 78 -6.77 -5.04 6.15
C ARG A 78 -7.79 -4.78 7.24
N THR A 79 -8.91 -5.48 7.16
CA THR A 79 -9.93 -5.49 8.20
C THR A 79 -9.84 -6.79 8.97
N TRP A 80 -9.99 -6.68 10.28
CA TRP A 80 -10.21 -7.85 11.13
C TRP A 80 -11.70 -8.15 11.12
N ASP A 81 -12.07 -9.30 10.56
CA ASP A 81 -13.45 -9.76 10.50
C ASP A 81 -13.50 -11.26 10.84
N ASP A 82 -14.39 -11.62 11.75
CA ASP A 82 -14.62 -12.99 12.23
C ASP A 82 -13.35 -13.84 12.46
N GLY A 83 -12.37 -13.28 13.17
CA GLY A 83 -11.13 -13.98 13.52
C GLY A 83 -10.11 -14.10 12.37
N LYS A 84 -10.37 -13.48 11.21
CA LYS A 84 -9.52 -13.53 10.02
C LYS A 84 -9.15 -12.11 9.57
N TRP A 85 -7.96 -11.99 8.98
CA TRP A 85 -7.55 -10.77 8.30
C TRP A 85 -8.08 -10.80 6.87
N ILE A 86 -9.04 -9.94 6.55
CA ILE A 86 -9.55 -9.76 5.20
C ILE A 86 -8.77 -8.61 4.56
N ILE A 87 -8.22 -8.86 3.37
CA ILE A 87 -7.60 -7.81 2.56
C ILE A 87 -8.74 -6.93 2.05
N MET A 88 -8.66 -5.61 2.28
CA MET A 88 -9.60 -4.72 1.60
C MET A 88 -9.24 -4.77 0.11
N GLU A 89 -10.14 -5.37 -0.66
CA GLU A 89 -9.97 -5.52 -2.09
C GLU A 89 -9.75 -4.15 -2.71
N LYS A 90 -8.61 -4.02 -3.40
CA LYS A 90 -8.34 -2.89 -4.29
C LYS A 90 -9.48 -2.89 -5.30
N ASN A 91 -10.32 -1.85 -5.27
CA ASN A 91 -11.40 -1.70 -6.24
C ASN A 91 -10.79 -1.78 -7.64
N PHE A 92 -10.88 -2.94 -8.30
CA PHE A 92 -10.40 -3.14 -9.65
C PHE A 92 -11.14 -2.14 -10.53
N ARG A 93 -10.45 -1.10 -10.99
CA ARG A 93 -11.01 -0.11 -11.90
C ARG A 93 -10.97 -0.71 -13.31
N GLY A 94 -12.06 -1.40 -13.68
CA GLY A 94 -12.38 -1.89 -15.02
C GLY A 94 -12.84 -3.35 -14.97
N THR A 95 -14.14 -3.66 -15.02
CA THR A 95 -15.03 -3.41 -16.17
C THR A 95 -16.51 -3.45 -15.69
N THR A 96 -17.29 -2.42 -16.01
CA THR A 96 -18.78 -2.43 -16.10
C THR A 96 -19.22 -3.62 -16.99
N ASP A 97 -20.15 -4.53 -16.73
CA ASP A 97 -21.49 -4.54 -16.13
C ASP A 97 -21.79 -6.02 -15.74
N LEU A 98 -22.64 -6.40 -14.78
CA LEU A 98 -24.08 -6.27 -14.84
C LEU A 98 -24.66 -6.60 -13.47
N ALA A 99 -25.54 -5.73 -12.99
CA ALA A 99 -26.47 -6.04 -11.92
C ALA A 99 -27.24 -7.32 -12.26
N THR A 100 -27.19 -8.31 -11.38
CA THR A 100 -28.28 -9.27 -11.25
C THR A 100 -28.44 -9.58 -9.76
N ALA A 101 -29.09 -8.65 -9.07
CA ALA A 101 -29.86 -9.01 -7.89
C ALA A 101 -31.05 -9.85 -8.38
N LYS A 102 -31.00 -11.17 -8.17
CA LYS A 102 -32.22 -11.99 -8.15
C LYS A 102 -32.76 -11.96 -6.72
N SER A 103 -33.82 -11.18 -6.52
CA SER A 103 -34.72 -11.33 -5.39
C SER A 103 -35.62 -12.56 -5.65
N PRO A 104 -35.92 -13.40 -4.64
CA PRO A 104 -36.90 -14.47 -4.75
C PRO A 104 -38.28 -13.92 -4.40
N TYR A 105 -39.19 -13.95 -5.37
CA TYR A 105 -40.62 -14.16 -5.14
C TYR A 105 -41.04 -15.34 -6.00
#